data_AF-A0ABD0NLZ9-F1
#
_entry.id   AF-A0ABD0NLZ9-F1
#
_cell.length_a   1.000
_cell.length_b   1.000
_cell.length_c   1.000
_cell.angle_alpha   90.00
_cell.angle_beta   90.00
_cell.angle_gamma   90.00
#
_symmetry.space_group_name_H-M   'P 1'
#
loop_
_entity.id
_entity.type
_entity.pdbx_description
1 polymer ?
#
loop_
_entity_poly.entity_id
_entity_poly.type
_entity_poly.pdbx_seq_one_letter_code
_entity_poly.pdbx_strand_id
1 'polypeptide(L)' 'IAVYEKMWSYMKSAEPTVFTKTTAEGVARVRKSKGKYAFLLESTMNEYTEQRKPCDTMKVGGNLDSKGYGVATPKGSQL' A
#
# COMPACT_ATOMS: atom_id res chain seq x y z
N ILE A 1 -9.20 -10.78 13.32
CA ILE A 1 -8.57 -11.79 12.43
C ILE A 1 -9.46 -12.10 11.22
N ALA A 2 -10.75 -12.43 11.38
CA ALA A 2 -11.68 -12.70 10.27
C ALA A 2 -11.79 -11.60 9.18
N VAL A 3 -11.60 -10.32 9.54
CA VAL A 3 -11.69 -9.21 8.57
C VAL A 3 -10.57 -9.27 7.53
N TYR A 4 -9.33 -9.54 7.94
CA TYR A 4 -8.18 -9.58 7.01
C TYR A 4 -8.24 -10.81 6.09
N GLU A 5 -8.71 -11.95 6.60
CA GLU A 5 -8.96 -13.13 5.78
C GLU A 5 -10.01 -12.85 4.70
N LYS A 6 -11.12 -12.19 5.06
CA LYS A 6 -12.16 -11.79 4.10
C LYS A 6 -11.62 -10.81 3.04
N MET A 7 -10.80 -9.83 3.45
CA MET A 7 -10.14 -8.92 2.51
C MET A 7 -9.23 -9.67 1.54
N TRP A 8 -8.43 -10.61 2.05
CA TRP A 8 -7.56 -11.44 1.23
C TRP A 8 -8.33 -12.32 0.25
N SER A 9 -9.41 -12.98 0.70
CA SER A 9 -10.28 -13.78 -0.16
C SER A 9 -10.83 -12.96 -1.32
N TYR A 10 -11.32 -11.74 -1.05
CA TYR A 10 -11.78 -10.82 -2.10
C TYR A 10 -10.66 -10.45 -3.08
N MET A 11 -9.49 -10.05 -2.58
CA MET A 11 -8.37 -9.67 -3.46
C MET A 11 -7.91 -10.83 -4.35
N LYS A 12 -7.94 -12.06 -3.82
CA LYS A 12 -7.55 -13.27 -4.56
C LYS A 12 -8.53 -13.65 -5.66
N SER A 13 -9.84 -13.45 -5.44
CA SER A 13 -10.88 -13.84 -6.40
C SER A 13 -11.35 -12.70 -7.31
N ALA A 14 -10.79 -11.49 -7.19
CA ALA A 14 -11.25 -10.33 -7.95
C ALA A 14 -10.77 -10.39 -9.41
N GLU A 15 -11.73 -10.27 -10.34
CA GLU A 15 -11.47 -10.13 -11.78
C GLU A 15 -12.10 -8.83 -12.30
N PRO A 16 -11.34 -7.92 -12.93
CA PRO A 16 -9.89 -7.99 -13.20
C PRO A 16 -9.04 -7.80 -11.93
N THR A 17 -7.78 -8.26 -11.98
CA THR A 17 -6.87 -8.24 -10.82
C THR A 17 -6.79 -6.85 -10.13
N VAL A 18 -6.87 -6.87 -8.81
CA VAL A 18 -6.69 -5.68 -7.97
C VAL A 18 -5.22 -5.37 -7.69
N PHE A 19 -4.33 -6.34 -7.88
CA PHE A 19 -2.90 -6.17 -7.64
C PHE A 19 -2.24 -5.32 -8.73
N THR A 20 -1.33 -4.44 -8.34
CA THR A 20 -0.51 -3.62 -9.24
C THR A 20 0.95 -4.05 -9.15
N LYS A 21 1.74 -3.86 -10.22
CA LYS A 21 3.14 -4.32 -10.25
C LYS A 21 4.07 -3.37 -9.50
N THR A 22 3.74 -2.07 -9.52
CA THR A 22 4.54 -1.03 -8.86
C THR A 22 3.66 -0.12 -8.00
N THR A 23 4.28 0.56 -7.04
CA THR A 23 3.61 1.56 -6.21
C THR A 23 3.06 2.72 -7.05
N ALA A 24 3.82 3.17 -8.06
CA ALA A 24 3.39 4.25 -8.95
C ALA A 24 2.12 3.89 -9.74
N GLU A 25 2.01 2.64 -10.22
CA GLU A 25 0.79 2.14 -10.85
C GLU A 25 -0.40 2.14 -9.89
N GLY A 26 -0.19 1.69 -8.65
CA GLY A 26 -1.22 1.69 -7.60
C GLY A 26 -1.75 3.11 -7.31
N VAL A 27 -0.85 4.07 -7.12
CA VAL A 27 -1.20 5.48 -6.91
C VAL A 27 -1.95 6.05 -8.13
N ALA A 28 -1.44 5.81 -9.34
CA ALA A 28 -2.09 6.29 -10.56
C ALA A 28 -3.49 5.67 -10.75
N ARG A 29 -3.69 4.41 -10.35
CA ARG A 29 -4.99 3.74 -10.39
C ARG A 29 -5.98 4.42 -9.44
N VAL A 30 -5.60 4.72 -8.19
CA VAL A 30 -6.45 5.46 -7.25
C VAL A 30 -6.91 6.80 -7.84
N ARG A 31 -5.97 7.58 -8.37
CA ARG A 31 -6.24 8.90 -8.98
C ARG A 31 -7.23 8.81 -10.14
N LYS A 32 -7.08 7.81 -11.00
CA LYS A 32 -7.95 7.61 -12.18
C LYS A 32 -9.31 6.99 -11.84
N SER A 33 -9.42 6.29 -10.72
CA SER A 33 -10.64 5.57 -10.33
C SER A 33 -11.72 6.44 -9.67
N LYS A 34 -11.52 7.75 -9.50
CA LYS A 34 -12.53 8.69 -8.93
C LYS A 34 -13.15 8.17 -7.62
N GLY A 35 -12.31 7.65 -6.71
CA GLY A 35 -12.73 7.10 -5.42
C GLY A 35 -13.34 5.69 -5.45
N LYS A 36 -13.30 4.99 -6.59
CA LYS A 36 -13.79 3.59 -6.71
C LYS A 36 -12.72 2.53 -6.46
N TYR A 37 -11.48 2.95 -6.20
CA TYR A 37 -10.36 2.06 -5.89
C TYR A 37 -9.57 2.63 -4.72
N ALA A 38 -9.33 1.80 -3.70
CA ALA A 38 -8.46 2.08 -2.59
C ALA A 38 -7.18 1.27 -2.73
N PHE A 39 -6.05 1.82 -2.30
CA PHE A 39 -4.74 1.16 -2.38
C PHE A 39 -4.11 1.08 -1.01
N LEU A 40 -3.68 -0.13 -0.63
CA LEU A 40 -2.99 -0.39 0.62
C LEU A 40 -1.48 -0.32 0.37
N LEU A 41 -0.80 0.57 1.08
CA LEU A 41 0.66 0.77 1.00
C LEU A 41 1.22 1.20 2.36
N GLU A 42 2.54 1.19 2.50
CA GLU A 42 3.22 1.56 3.75
C GLU A 42 2.94 3.03 4.15
N SER A 43 2.83 3.30 5.45
CA SER A 43 2.43 4.62 5.95
C SER A 43 3.36 5.74 5.51
N THR A 44 4.68 5.48 5.52
CA THR A 44 5.73 6.42 5.09
C THR A 44 5.53 6.87 3.64
N MET A 45 5.24 5.93 2.75
CA MET A 45 5.01 6.21 1.33
C MET A 45 3.64 6.88 1.11
N ASN A 46 2.65 6.61 1.97
CA ASN A 46 1.33 7.24 1.89
C ASN A 46 1.42 8.72 2.23
N GLU A 47 2.02 9.04 3.39
CA GLU A 47 2.25 10.43 3.83
C GLU A 47 3.10 11.20 2.83
N TYR A 48 4.13 10.56 2.27
CA TYR A 48 4.94 11.15 1.22
C TYR A 48 4.13 11.44 -0.06
N THR A 49 3.25 10.53 -0.49
CA THR A 49 2.44 10.70 -1.71
C THR A 49 1.37 11.78 -1.52
N GLU A 50 0.76 11.85 -0.33
CA GLU A 50 -0.22 12.88 0.06
C GLU A 50 0.35 14.30 -0.02
N GLN A 51 1.61 14.48 0.39
CA GLN A 51 2.29 15.78 0.31
C GLN A 51 2.74 16.17 -1.12
N ARG A 52 2.57 15.29 -2.12
CA ARG A 52 2.98 15.56 -3.51
C ARG A 52 1.80 16.15 -4.29
N LYS A 53 2.10 17.16 -5.11
CA LYS A 53 1.16 17.69 -6.10
C LYS A 53 0.59 16.53 -6.96
N PRO A 54 -0.71 16.53 -7.28
CA PRO A 54 -1.71 17.58 -7.03
C PRO A 54 -2.49 17.45 -5.69
N CYS A 55 -1.95 16.77 -4.67
CA CYS A 55 -2.58 16.59 -3.36
C CYS A 55 -3.95 15.90 -3.44
N ASP A 56 -4.06 14.90 -4.32
CA ASP A 56 -5.28 14.16 -4.66
C ASP A 56 -5.36 12.78 -3.97
N THR A 57 -4.49 12.52 -3.01
CA THR A 57 -4.46 11.32 -2.18
C THR A 57 -4.54 11.70 -0.71
N MET A 58 -5.14 10.84 0.12
CA MET A 58 -5.24 11.06 1.57
C MET A 58 -5.07 9.73 2.33
N LYS A 59 -4.38 9.77 3.47
CA LYS A 59 -4.38 8.65 4.41
C LYS A 59 -5.69 8.61 5.20
N VAL A 60 -6.29 7.42 5.29
CA VAL A 60 -7.50 7.18 6.09
C VAL A 60 -7.24 6.17 7.19
N GLY A 61 -7.62 6.51 8.42
CA GLY A 61 -7.46 5.65 9.58
C GLY A 61 -6.02 5.47 10.09
N GLY A 62 -5.88 4.52 11.04
CA GLY A 62 -4.60 4.10 11.60
C GLY A 62 -3.89 3.05 10.76
N ASN A 63 -2.67 2.70 11.14
CA ASN A 63 -1.92 1.63 10.48
C ASN A 63 -2.52 0.26 10.83
N LEU A 64 -2.41 -0.70 9.91
CA LEU A 64 -2.88 -2.07 10.11
C LEU A 64 -1.95 -2.88 11.03
N ASP A 65 -0.68 -2.50 11.07
CA ASP A 65 0.38 -3.13 11.83
C ASP A 65 1.43 -2.10 12.29
N SER A 66 2.42 -2.58 13.06
CA SER A 66 3.60 -1.81 13.45
C SER A 66 4.83 -2.48 12.83
N LYS A 67 5.45 -1.80 11.87
CA LYS A 67 6.63 -2.25 11.12
C LYS A 67 7.68 -1.14 11.08
N GLY A 68 8.94 -1.51 10.87
CA GLY A 68 10.05 -0.57 10.76
C GLY A 68 11.07 -1.01 9.71
N TYR A 69 11.79 -0.05 9.15
CA TYR A 69 12.91 -0.32 8.24
C TYR A 69 14.18 -0.63 9.05
N GLY A 70 15.01 -1.52 8.52
CA GLY A 70 16.31 -1.86 9.08
C GLY A 70 17.35 -2.06 7.98
N VAL A 71 18.61 -1.86 8.33
CA VAL A 71 19.74 -2.17 7.43
C VAL A 71 19.99 -3.68 7.50
N ALA A 72 19.84 -4.37 6.38
CA ALA A 72 20.09 -5.80 6.31
C ALA A 72 21.56 -6.06 5.91
N THR A 73 22.32 -6.71 6.79
CA THR A 73 23.66 -7.23 6.47
C THR A 73 23.62 -8.75 6.28
N PRO A 74 24.52 -9.33 5.47
CA PRO A 74 24.62 -10.78 5.35
C PRO A 74 24.89 -11.43 6.71
N LYS A 75 24.26 -12.58 6.98
CA LYS A 75 24.51 -13.34 8.21
C LYS A 75 26.00 -13.71 8.31
N GLY A 76 26.66 -13.29 9.38
CA GLY A 76 28.09 -13.51 9.60
C GLY A 76 29.02 -12.50 8.90
N SER A 77 28.48 -11.40 8.39
CA SER A 77 29.29 -10.28 7.89
C SER A 77 30.09 -9.63 9.04
N GLN A 78 31.26 -9.07 8.70
CA GLN A 78 32.10 -8.27 9.61
C GLN A 78 31.74 -6.78 9.61
N LEU A 79 30.69 -6.40 8.86
CA LEU A 79 30.09 -5.07 8.89
C LEU A 79 29.48 -4.76 10.27
#